data_AF-A0A7C9HP95-F1
#
_entry.id   AF-A0A7C9HP95-F1
#
_cell.length_a   1.000
_cell.length_b   1.000
_cell.length_c   1.000
_cell.angle_alpha   90.00
_cell.angle_beta   90.00
_cell.angle_gamma   90.00
#
_symmetry.space_group_name_H-M   'P 1'
#
loop_
_entity.id
_entity.type
_entity.pdbx_description
1 polymer ?
#
loop_
_entity_poly.entity_id
_entity_poly.type
_entity_poly.pdbx_seq_one_letter_code
_entity_poly.pdbx_strand_id
1 'polypeptide(L)'
;MRQAVLIRLGALLLVGALGACGGPSPYFRGITPVRVTVDGSTFDLRRKGRLIEAVRRNPEYAPRLGPVAERAAVAMTQVSGCAVKEVRGDPALILGILACD
;
A
#
# COMPACT_ATOMS: atom_id res chain seq x y z
N MET A 1 -1.58 -31.26 -29.28
CA MET A 1 -2.72 -30.60 -28.57
C MET A 1 -2.52 -30.51 -27.05
N ARG A 2 -2.23 -31.60 -26.32
CA ARG A 2 -2.00 -31.57 -24.85
C ARG A 2 -0.85 -30.66 -24.38
N GLN A 3 0.30 -30.67 -25.07
CA GLN A 3 1.44 -29.78 -24.75
C GLN A 3 1.10 -28.29 -24.89
N ALA A 4 0.36 -27.91 -25.94
CA ALA A 4 -0.05 -26.52 -26.14
C ALA A 4 -1.04 -26.04 -25.06
N VAL A 5 -1.89 -26.94 -24.53
CA VAL A 5 -2.81 -26.64 -23.42
C VAL A 5 -2.05 -26.47 -22.10
N LEU A 6 -1.06 -27.34 -21.81
CA LEU A 6 -0.21 -27.25 -20.63
C LEU A 6 0.62 -25.95 -20.60
N ILE A 7 1.21 -25.56 -21.74
CA ILE A 7 1.99 -24.31 -21.86
C ILE A 7 1.10 -23.08 -21.65
N ARG A 8 -0.12 -23.08 -22.22
CA ARG A 8 -1.09 -21.98 -22.05
C ARG A 8 -1.58 -21.87 -20.60
N LEU A 9 -1.87 -22.99 -19.93
CA LEU A 9 -2.24 -22.98 -18.51
C LEU A 9 -1.09 -22.48 -17.61
N GLY A 10 0.13 -22.94 -17.87
CA GLY A 10 1.32 -22.48 -17.14
C GLY A 10 1.56 -20.99 -17.29
N ALA A 11 1.42 -20.47 -18.52
CA ALA A 11 1.53 -19.04 -18.79
C ALA A 11 0.43 -18.23 -18.08
N LEU A 12 -0.81 -18.72 -18.06
CA LEU A 12 -1.94 -18.05 -17.40
C LEU A 12 -1.77 -17.99 -15.87
N LEU A 13 -1.30 -19.08 -15.27
CA LEU A 13 -0.97 -19.16 -13.84
C LEU A 13 0.17 -18.20 -13.47
N LEU A 14 1.21 -18.12 -14.30
CA LEU A 14 2.33 -17.22 -14.08
C LEU A 14 1.90 -15.74 -14.16
N VAL A 15 1.09 -15.38 -15.17
CA VAL A 15 0.55 -14.02 -15.33
C VAL A 15 -0.38 -13.64 -14.17
N GLY A 16 -1.20 -14.58 -13.69
CA GLY A 16 -2.05 -14.37 -12.52
C GLY A 16 -1.26 -14.10 -11.23
N ALA A 17 -0.13 -14.80 -11.04
CA ALA A 17 0.71 -14.62 -9.87
C ALA A 17 1.42 -13.25 -9.81
N LEU A 18 1.76 -12.66 -10.97
CA LEU A 18 2.46 -11.37 -11.07
C LEU A 18 1.59 -10.16 -10.65
N GLY A 19 0.27 -10.27 -10.72
CA GLY A 19 -0.65 -9.18 -10.34
C GLY A 19 -0.85 -8.97 -8.84
N ALA A 20 -0.32 -9.86 -7.99
CA ALA A 20 -0.60 -9.86 -6.55
C ALA A 20 0.34 -8.98 -5.71
N CYS A 21 1.40 -8.41 -6.30
CA CYS A 21 2.36 -7.60 -5.55
C CYS A 21 1.81 -6.18 -5.29
N GLY A 22 1.93 -5.68 -4.05
CA GLY A 22 1.46 -4.34 -3.66
C GLY A 22 -0.01 -4.26 -3.23
N GLY A 23 -0.62 -5.39 -2.85
CA GLY A 23 -1.95 -5.43 -2.22
C GLY A 23 -1.95 -4.97 -0.76
N PRO A 24 -3.15 -4.78 -0.16
CA PRO A 24 -3.26 -4.43 1.26
C PRO A 24 -2.83 -5.57 2.17
N SER A 25 -2.47 -5.26 3.42
CA SER A 25 -2.35 -6.30 4.44
C SER A 25 -3.71 -6.96 4.73
N PRO A 26 -3.74 -8.19 5.29
CA PRO A 26 -4.97 -8.95 5.49
C PRO A 26 -6.09 -8.20 6.21
N TYR A 27 -5.75 -7.28 7.11
CA TYR A 27 -6.68 -6.48 7.91
C TYR A 27 -7.49 -5.46 7.07
N PHE A 28 -6.89 -4.95 5.99
CA PHE A 28 -7.46 -3.94 5.10
C PHE A 28 -7.99 -4.53 3.78
N ARG A 29 -8.08 -5.86 3.65
CA ARG A 29 -8.65 -6.51 2.47
C ARG A 29 -10.10 -6.06 2.23
N GLY A 30 -10.44 -5.88 0.95
CA GLY A 30 -11.76 -5.42 0.52
C GLY A 30 -11.98 -3.91 0.62
N ILE A 31 -10.99 -3.15 1.11
CA ILE A 31 -11.07 -1.68 1.17
C ILE A 31 -10.42 -1.09 -0.08
N THR A 32 -11.21 -0.35 -0.85
CA THR A 32 -10.73 0.41 -2.01
C THR A 32 -9.76 1.50 -1.55
N PRO A 33 -8.54 1.57 -2.10
CA PRO A 33 -7.57 2.57 -1.67
C PRO A 33 -7.93 3.97 -2.17
N VAL A 34 -7.59 4.98 -1.37
CA VAL A 34 -7.49 6.37 -1.80
C VAL A 34 -6.03 6.64 -2.17
N ARG A 35 -5.78 7.09 -3.41
CA ARG A 35 -4.42 7.35 -3.88
C ARG A 35 -4.04 8.81 -3.66
N VAL A 36 -2.91 9.04 -2.99
CA VAL A 36 -2.40 10.39 -2.70
C VAL A 36 -0.92 10.45 -3.00
N THR A 37 -0.47 11.57 -3.58
CA THR A 37 0.95 11.85 -3.78
C THR A 37 1.38 13.01 -2.91
N VAL A 38 2.43 12.81 -2.11
CA VAL A 38 3.06 13.84 -1.28
C VAL A 38 4.55 13.84 -1.58
N ASP A 39 5.08 14.98 -2.00
CA ASP A 39 6.51 15.21 -2.28
C ASP A 39 7.15 14.04 -3.06
N GLY A 40 6.52 13.67 -4.18
CA GLY A 40 6.97 12.62 -5.09
C GLY A 40 6.74 11.18 -4.62
N SER A 41 6.25 10.93 -3.40
CA SER A 41 5.80 9.59 -2.96
C SER A 41 4.30 9.42 -3.16
N THR A 42 3.92 8.37 -3.88
CA THR A 42 2.52 8.00 -4.12
C THR A 42 2.13 6.82 -3.23
N PHE A 43 1.07 6.99 -2.46
CA PHE A 43 0.55 6.00 -1.52
C PHE A 43 -0.88 5.58 -1.87
N ASP A 44 -1.17 4.30 -1.71
CA ASP A 44 -2.53 3.77 -1.61
C ASP A 44 -2.92 3.68 -0.15
N LEU A 45 -3.86 4.52 0.27
CA LEU A 45 -4.32 4.61 1.66
C LEU A 45 -5.60 3.84 1.89
N ARG A 46 -5.67 3.08 2.98
CA ARG A 46 -6.86 2.35 3.43
C ARG A 46 -7.07 2.57 4.91
N ARG A 47 -8.20 3.15 5.30
CA ARG A 47 -8.56 3.36 6.70
C ARG A 47 -9.54 2.29 7.17
N LYS A 48 -9.35 1.81 8.40
CA LYS A 48 -10.29 0.95 9.12
C LYS A 48 -10.23 1.28 10.61
N GLY A 49 -11.27 1.94 11.12
CA GLY A 49 -11.28 2.53 12.46
C GLY A 49 -10.12 3.52 12.63
N ARG A 50 -9.39 3.37 13.74
CA ARG A 50 -8.20 4.16 14.08
C ARG A 50 -6.94 3.84 13.27
N LEU A 51 -6.96 2.78 12.47
CA LEU A 51 -5.78 2.38 11.70
C LEU A 51 -5.91 2.84 10.25
N ILE A 52 -4.81 3.31 9.69
CA ILE A 52 -4.70 3.65 8.28
C ILE A 52 -3.41 3.07 7.71
N GLU A 53 -3.53 2.22 6.69
CA GLU A 53 -2.40 1.66 5.96
C GLU A 53 -2.10 2.53 4.75
N ALA A 54 -0.82 2.81 4.51
CA ALA A 54 -0.30 3.46 3.32
C ALA A 54 0.71 2.51 2.63
N VAL A 55 0.34 2.00 1.45
CA VAL A 55 1.23 1.20 0.60
C VAL A 55 1.83 2.10 -0.47
N ARG A 56 3.16 2.24 -0.50
CA ARG A 56 3.85 3.04 -1.53
C ARG A 56 3.74 2.35 -2.89
N ARG A 57 3.41 3.12 -3.93
CA ARG A 57 3.14 2.62 -5.29
C ARG A 57 4.23 2.93 -6.30
N ASN A 58 5.04 3.96 -6.06
CA ASN A 58 6.13 4.33 -6.94
C ASN A 58 7.49 3.81 -6.43
N PRO A 59 8.41 3.48 -7.36
CA PRO A 59 9.78 3.16 -7.00
C PRO A 59 10.51 4.40 -6.48
N GLU A 60 11.36 4.21 -5.49
CA GLU A 60 12.26 5.22 -4.96
C GLU A 60 13.57 4.53 -4.60
N TYR A 61 14.71 5.16 -4.90
CA TYR A 61 16.02 4.55 -4.67
C TYR A 61 16.39 4.60 -3.19
N ALA A 62 16.65 3.42 -2.60
CA ALA A 62 17.12 3.24 -1.23
C ALA A 62 16.47 4.18 -0.18
N PRO A 63 15.12 4.24 -0.10
CA PRO A 63 14.45 5.22 0.73
C PRO A 63 14.59 4.88 2.21
N ARG A 64 14.89 5.89 3.03
CA ARG A 64 14.86 5.78 4.49
C ARG A 64 13.44 5.90 5.01
N LEU A 65 13.13 5.20 6.10
CA LEU A 65 11.78 5.22 6.67
C LEU A 65 11.35 6.62 7.11
N GLY A 66 12.19 7.39 7.81
CA GLY A 66 11.82 8.71 8.35
C GLY A 66 11.14 9.64 7.32
N PRO A 67 11.82 10.03 6.22
CA PRO A 67 11.23 10.91 5.21
C PRO A 67 10.00 10.32 4.50
N VAL A 68 9.93 9.01 4.30
CA VAL A 68 8.74 8.38 3.71
C VAL A 68 7.58 8.35 4.71
N ALA A 69 7.86 8.10 5.98
CA ALA A 69 6.89 8.09 7.08
C ALA A 69 6.29 9.48 7.31
N GLU A 70 7.08 10.55 7.21
CA GLU A 70 6.58 11.93 7.27
C GLU A 70 5.61 12.22 6.11
N ARG A 71 5.99 11.88 4.87
CA ARG A 71 5.12 12.03 3.69
C ARG A 71 3.86 11.17 3.80
N ALA A 72 3.98 9.94 4.30
CA ALA A 72 2.84 9.06 4.55
C ALA A 72 1.91 9.63 5.62
N ALA A 73 2.44 10.20 6.72
CA ALA A 73 1.64 10.82 7.77
C ALA A 73 0.85 12.03 7.27
N VAL A 74 1.46 12.84 6.38
CA VAL A 74 0.75 13.93 5.68
C VAL A 74 -0.40 13.36 4.83
N ALA A 75 -0.13 12.35 4.00
CA ALA A 75 -1.17 11.71 3.19
C ALA A 75 -2.30 11.10 4.04
N MET A 76 -1.95 10.45 5.16
CA MET A 76 -2.90 9.88 6.11
C MET A 76 -3.77 10.96 6.75
N THR A 77 -3.19 12.10 7.11
CA THR A 77 -3.92 13.25 7.67
C THR A 77 -4.88 13.83 6.63
N GLN A 78 -4.47 13.97 5.37
CA GLN A 78 -5.32 14.43 4.28
C GLN A 78 -6.52 13.51 4.03
N VAL A 79 -6.32 12.18 4.07
CA VAL A 79 -7.39 11.20 3.83
C VAL A 79 -8.31 11.03 5.03
N SER A 80 -7.78 11.08 6.25
CA SER A 80 -8.55 10.81 7.46
C SER A 80 -9.16 12.06 8.11
N GLY A 81 -8.60 13.25 7.85
CA GLY A 81 -8.90 14.48 8.58
C GLY A 81 -8.35 14.50 10.02
N CYS A 82 -7.55 13.51 10.40
CA CYS A 82 -7.11 13.32 11.78
C CYS A 82 -5.59 13.31 11.90
N ALA A 83 -5.08 13.79 13.03
CA ALA A 83 -3.66 13.69 13.35
C ALA A 83 -3.21 12.22 13.47
N VAL A 84 -1.99 11.94 13.00
CA VAL A 84 -1.34 10.63 13.17
C VAL A 84 -0.53 10.64 14.46
N LYS A 85 -0.86 9.74 15.39
CA LYS A 85 -0.19 9.60 16.69
C LYS A 85 1.10 8.81 16.60
N GLU A 86 1.10 7.78 15.77
CA GLU A 86 2.22 6.85 15.65
C GLU A 86 2.26 6.30 14.23
N VAL A 87 3.48 6.07 13.73
CA VAL A 87 3.74 5.42 12.45
C VAL A 87 4.61 4.18 12.68
N ARG A 88 4.27 3.07 12.03
CA ARG A 88 4.99 1.79 12.08
C ARG A 88 5.21 1.21 10.68
N GLY A 89 6.13 0.26 10.57
CA GLY A 89 6.35 -0.51 9.34
C GLY A 89 7.69 -0.18 8.67
N ASP A 90 7.70 -0.24 7.35
CA ASP A 90 8.87 -0.02 6.51
C ASP A 90 8.54 0.98 5.39
N PRO A 91 9.51 1.44 4.59
CA PRO A 91 9.25 2.45 3.57
C PRO A 91 8.19 2.04 2.53
N ALA A 92 7.98 0.76 2.26
CA ALA A 92 7.02 0.27 1.28
C ALA A 92 5.60 0.15 1.84
N LEU A 93 5.45 -0.26 3.11
CA LEU A 93 4.17 -0.36 3.80
C LEU A 93 4.24 0.29 5.18
N ILE A 94 3.42 1.31 5.35
CA ILE A 94 3.40 2.14 6.54
C ILE A 94 2.02 2.07 7.19
N LEU A 95 1.97 1.74 8.48
CA LEU A 95 0.76 1.73 9.29
C LEU A 95 0.72 2.95 10.21
N GLY A 96 -0.32 3.77 10.08
CA GLY A 96 -0.58 4.90 10.96
C GLY A 96 -1.66 4.58 12.00
N ILE A 97 -1.45 5.07 13.22
CA ILE A 97 -2.47 5.10 14.29
C ILE A 97 -3.02 6.52 14.36
N LEU A 98 -4.30 6.69 14.07
CA LEU A 98 -4.99 7.98 14.07
C LEU A 98 -5.39 8.41 15.48
N ALA A 99 -5.50 9.72 15.68
CA ALA A 99 -5.98 10.29 16.92
C ALA A 99 -7.49 10.10 17.15
N CYS A 100 -8.26 10.00 16.06
CA CYS A 100 -9.70 9.84 16.03
C CYS A 100 -10.11 8.40 15.69
N ASP A 101 -11.38 8.05 15.98
CA ASP A 101 -12.02 6.75 15.68
C ASP A 101 -12.68 6.73 14.30
#